data_AF-A0A366DE56-F1
#
_entry.id   AF-A0A366DE56-F1
#
_cell.length_a   1.000
_cell.length_b   1.000
_cell.length_c   1.000
_cell.angle_alpha   90.00
_cell.angle_beta   90.00
_cell.angle_gamma   90.00
#
_symmetry.space_group_name_H-M   'P 1'
#
loop_
_entity.id
_entity.type
_entity.pdbx_description
1 polymer ?
#
loop_
_entity_poly.entity_id
_entity_poly.type
_entity_poly.pdbx_seq_one_letter_code
_entity_poly.pdbx_strand_id
1 'polypeptide(L)'
;MSRFMLTAVVPALFLSITPASADALDTSFKLALYPYAVLKRAAVTCDKPISEYIDYKTRVMEILGKIPDANLRAADRDLEEHYESEARYDLECTDVLLDLYQQTKSSNAERSLKSLNDAVNRKLRE
;
A
#
# COMPACT_ATOMS: atom_id res chain seq x y z
N MET A 1 -24.69 47.94 44.12
CA MET A 1 -25.47 47.45 42.96
C MET A 1 -24.67 46.34 42.29
N SER A 2 -24.95 45.06 42.62
CA SER A 2 -24.33 43.90 41.98
C SER A 2 -25.11 43.51 40.72
N ARG A 3 -24.40 43.22 39.63
CA ARG A 3 -24.97 42.71 38.37
C ARG A 3 -24.35 41.36 38.01
N PHE A 4 -25.24 40.37 37.93
CA PHE A 4 -25.33 39.24 36.99
C PHE A 4 -24.10 38.39 36.59
N MET A 5 -24.25 37.08 36.89
CA MET A 5 -23.58 35.93 36.27
C MET A 5 -23.67 35.91 34.74
N LEU A 6 -22.67 35.29 34.09
CA LEU A 6 -22.93 34.35 33.00
C LEU A 6 -21.75 33.37 32.86
N THR A 7 -22.03 32.13 33.23
CA THR A 7 -21.27 30.91 33.00
C THR A 7 -21.08 30.67 31.50
N ALA A 8 -19.84 30.65 31.03
CA ALA A 8 -19.51 30.10 29.72
C ALA A 8 -19.11 28.63 29.89
N VAL A 9 -20.08 27.73 29.77
CA VAL A 9 -19.82 26.30 29.55
C VAL A 9 -19.35 26.17 28.10
N VAL A 10 -18.06 25.90 27.92
CA VAL A 10 -17.49 25.55 26.61
C VAL A 10 -17.93 24.11 26.29
N PRO A 11 -18.73 23.85 25.24
CA PRO A 11 -18.95 22.49 24.81
C PRO A 11 -17.66 22.03 24.13
N ALA A 12 -16.91 21.15 24.81
CA ALA A 12 -15.86 20.37 24.20
C ALA A 12 -16.50 19.47 23.13
N LEU A 13 -16.52 19.96 21.90
CA LEU A 13 -16.74 19.17 20.70
C LEU A 13 -15.57 18.21 20.55
N PHE A 14 -15.60 17.11 21.32
CA PHE A 14 -14.87 15.90 20.99
C PHE A 14 -15.54 15.32 19.74
N LEU A 15 -15.13 15.83 18.58
CA LEU A 15 -15.23 15.09 17.33
C LEU A 15 -14.42 13.82 17.54
N SER A 16 -15.11 12.74 17.90
CA SER A 16 -14.61 11.37 17.80
C SER A 16 -14.36 11.09 16.33
N ILE A 17 -13.19 11.51 15.86
CA ILE A 17 -12.57 11.00 14.63
C ILE A 17 -12.21 9.55 14.96
N THR A 18 -13.21 8.66 14.89
CA THR A 18 -12.90 7.25 14.71
C THR A 18 -12.08 7.18 13.43
N PRO A 19 -10.82 6.71 13.44
CA PRO A 19 -10.13 6.44 12.19
C PRO A 19 -11.05 5.51 11.42
N ALA A 20 -11.44 5.92 10.20
CA ALA A 20 -12.10 5.02 9.27
C ALA A 20 -11.19 3.80 9.19
N SER A 21 -11.61 2.69 9.80
CA SER A 21 -10.84 1.46 9.81
C SER A 21 -10.69 1.06 8.35
N ALA A 22 -9.50 1.31 7.78
CA ALA A 22 -9.21 0.89 6.42
C ALA A 22 -9.50 -0.60 6.34
N ASP A 23 -10.26 -1.01 5.33
CA ASP A 23 -10.58 -2.41 5.09
C ASP A 23 -9.28 -3.23 5.12
N ALA A 24 -9.33 -4.43 5.69
CA ALA A 24 -8.15 -5.29 5.80
C ALA A 24 -7.57 -5.60 4.41
N LEU A 25 -8.43 -5.68 3.39
CA LEU A 25 -8.02 -5.79 2.00
C LEU A 25 -7.27 -4.56 1.52
N ASP A 26 -7.82 -3.36 1.70
CA ASP A 26 -7.20 -2.09 1.29
C ASP A 26 -5.81 -1.93 1.92
N THR A 27 -5.69 -2.22 3.23
CA THR A 27 -4.41 -2.17 3.94
C THR A 27 -3.40 -3.16 3.35
N SER A 28 -3.82 -4.41 3.12
CA SER A 28 -2.94 -5.44 2.57
C SER A 28 -2.52 -5.15 1.12
N PHE A 29 -3.39 -4.51 0.34
CA PHE A 29 -3.09 -4.10 -1.03
C PHE A 29 -2.07 -2.96 -1.04
N LYS A 30 -2.23 -1.95 -0.17
CA LYS A 30 -1.24 -0.88 0.01
C LYS A 30 0.15 -1.41 0.38
N LEU A 31 0.23 -2.43 1.23
CA LEU A 31 1.49 -3.11 1.55
C LEU A 31 2.08 -3.89 0.37
N ALA A 32 1.25 -4.33 -0.58
CA ALA A 32 1.71 -4.99 -1.79
C ALA A 32 2.27 -4.02 -2.83
N LEU A 33 1.91 -2.73 -2.76
CA LEU A 33 2.44 -1.70 -3.67
C LEU A 33 3.95 -1.47 -3.49
N TYR A 34 4.43 -1.52 -2.23
CA TYR A 34 5.82 -1.20 -1.91
C TYR A 34 6.84 -2.16 -2.55
N PRO A 35 6.74 -3.51 -2.41
CA PRO A 35 7.63 -4.43 -3.10
C PRO A 35 7.64 -4.24 -4.62
N TYR A 36 6.48 -3.97 -5.22
CA TYR A 36 6.39 -3.70 -6.66
C TYR A 36 7.22 -2.47 -7.05
N ALA A 37 7.04 -1.35 -6.34
CA ALA A 37 7.78 -0.12 -6.62
C ALA A 37 9.29 -0.32 -6.45
N VAL A 38 9.73 -1.03 -5.41
CA VAL A 38 11.16 -1.34 -5.19
C VAL A 38 11.73 -2.20 -6.33
N LEU A 39 11.07 -3.31 -6.68
CA LEU A 39 11.54 -4.22 -7.73
C LEU A 39 11.60 -3.51 -9.09
N LYS A 40 10.56 -2.74 -9.43
CA LYS A 40 10.51 -2.00 -10.69
C LYS A 40 11.57 -0.90 -10.74
N ARG A 41 11.75 -0.14 -9.67
CA ARG A 41 12.78 0.90 -9.60
C ARG A 41 14.17 0.31 -9.74
N ALA A 42 14.47 -0.78 -9.02
CA ALA A 42 15.76 -1.45 -9.13
C ALA A 42 16.01 -1.99 -10.55
N ALA A 43 14.98 -2.45 -11.26
CA ALA A 43 15.11 -2.84 -12.66
C ALA A 43 15.42 -1.64 -13.57
N VAL A 44 14.76 -0.50 -13.36
CA VAL A 44 14.94 0.71 -14.18
C VAL A 44 16.28 1.40 -13.92
N THR A 45 16.73 1.49 -12.67
CA THR A 45 17.89 2.32 -12.31
C THR A 45 19.15 1.50 -12.04
N CYS A 46 19.03 0.26 -11.56
CA CYS A 46 20.15 -0.59 -11.11
C CYS A 46 20.36 -1.85 -11.97
N ASP A 47 19.76 -1.91 -13.17
CA ASP A 47 19.85 -3.05 -14.10
C ASP A 47 19.50 -4.40 -13.45
N LYS A 48 18.49 -4.39 -12.56
CA LYS A 48 17.93 -5.63 -12.00
C LYS A 48 16.97 -6.31 -12.98
N PRO A 49 16.76 -7.64 -12.87
CA PRO A 49 15.96 -8.36 -13.84
C PRO A 49 14.51 -7.85 -13.89
N ILE A 50 14.07 -7.44 -15.09
CA ILE A 50 12.70 -6.96 -15.35
C ILE A 50 11.64 -8.00 -14.98
N SER A 51 11.95 -9.29 -15.12
CA SER A 51 11.02 -10.38 -14.80
C SER A 51 10.54 -10.33 -13.34
N GLU A 52 11.34 -9.83 -12.40
CA GLU A 52 10.99 -9.88 -10.98
C GLU A 52 9.76 -9.02 -10.64
N TYR A 53 9.68 -7.79 -11.15
CA TYR A 53 8.51 -6.95 -10.89
C TYR A 53 7.29 -7.39 -11.73
N ILE A 54 7.52 -7.99 -12.91
CA ILE A 54 6.44 -8.55 -13.75
C ILE A 54 5.82 -9.77 -13.06
N ASP A 55 6.64 -10.69 -12.57
CA ASP A 55 6.18 -11.88 -11.85
C ASP A 55 5.45 -11.49 -10.57
N TYR A 56 6.00 -10.52 -9.82
CA TYR A 56 5.34 -10.00 -8.63
C TYR A 56 3.98 -9.38 -8.95
N LYS A 57 3.90 -8.49 -9.97
CA LYS A 57 2.64 -7.87 -10.40
C LYS A 57 1.61 -8.91 -10.82
N THR A 58 2.04 -9.91 -11.59
CA THR A 58 1.18 -11.04 -12.01
C THR A 58 0.56 -11.73 -10.80
N ARG A 59 1.37 -12.04 -9.78
CA ARG A 59 0.88 -12.69 -8.55
C ARG A 59 -0.08 -11.81 -7.74
N VAL A 60 0.16 -10.49 -7.67
CA VAL A 60 -0.80 -9.55 -7.07
C VAL A 60 -2.14 -9.60 -7.80
N MET A 61 -2.12 -9.56 -9.14
CA MET A 61 -3.33 -9.61 -9.96
C MET A 61 -4.07 -10.95 -9.83
N GLU A 62 -3.35 -12.06 -9.81
CA GLU A 62 -3.93 -13.40 -9.59
C GLU A 62 -4.62 -13.51 -8.22
N ILE A 63 -4.04 -12.91 -7.18
CA ILE A 63 -4.64 -12.89 -5.84
C ILE A 63 -5.92 -12.04 -5.85
N LEU A 64 -5.86 -10.81 -6.37
CA LEU A 64 -7.01 -9.92 -6.43
C LEU A 64 -8.12 -10.46 -7.33
N GLY A 65 -7.76 -11.15 -8.41
CA GLY A 65 -8.70 -11.74 -9.37
C GLY A 65 -9.58 -12.86 -8.81
N LYS A 66 -9.30 -13.32 -7.58
CA LYS A 66 -10.18 -14.23 -6.85
C LYS A 66 -11.46 -13.54 -6.35
N ILE A 67 -11.44 -12.22 -6.18
CA ILE A 67 -12.61 -11.45 -5.74
C ILE A 67 -13.55 -11.26 -6.94
N PRO A 68 -14.83 -11.67 -6.83
CA PRO A 68 -15.83 -11.38 -7.86
C PRO A 68 -15.92 -9.88 -8.13
N ASP A 69 -16.03 -9.50 -9.40
CA ASP A 69 -16.16 -8.11 -9.86
C ASP A 69 -15.00 -7.18 -9.44
N ALA A 70 -13.83 -7.73 -9.09
CA ALA A 70 -12.64 -6.94 -8.79
C ALA A 70 -12.24 -6.07 -9.99
N ASN A 71 -12.04 -4.78 -9.73
CA ASN A 71 -11.51 -3.86 -10.75
C ASN A 71 -9.99 -4.00 -10.87
N LEU A 72 -9.54 -5.05 -11.56
CA LEU A 72 -8.11 -5.33 -11.74
C LEU A 72 -7.39 -4.23 -12.53
N ARG A 73 -8.09 -3.51 -13.41
CA ARG A 73 -7.53 -2.36 -14.13
C ARG A 73 -7.23 -1.20 -13.16
N ALA A 74 -8.09 -0.95 -12.17
CA ALA A 74 -7.80 0.03 -11.14
C ALA A 74 -6.61 -0.40 -10.28
N ALA A 75 -6.53 -1.68 -9.89
CA ALA A 75 -5.40 -2.19 -9.11
C ALA A 75 -4.06 -2.11 -9.86
N ASP A 76 -4.03 -2.43 -11.16
CA ASP A 76 -2.83 -2.26 -11.99
C ASP A 76 -2.42 -0.78 -12.07
N ARG A 77 -3.39 0.12 -12.27
CA ARG A 77 -3.12 1.57 -12.24
C ARG A 77 -2.56 2.03 -10.90
N ASP A 78 -3.12 1.56 -9.78
CA ASP A 78 -2.64 1.95 -8.45
C ASP A 78 -1.20 1.48 -8.18
N LEU A 79 -0.80 0.31 -8.72
CA LEU A 79 0.60 -0.14 -8.68
C LEU A 79 1.52 0.81 -9.46
N GLU A 80 1.13 1.19 -10.67
CA GLU A 80 1.92 2.11 -11.50
C GLU A 80 1.97 3.52 -10.91
N GLU A 81 0.85 4.06 -10.44
CA GLU A 81 0.77 5.37 -9.79
C GLU A 81 1.62 5.42 -8.51
N HIS A 82 1.63 4.34 -7.72
CA HIS A 82 2.51 4.25 -6.55
C HIS A 82 3.99 4.26 -6.94
N TYR A 83 4.37 3.46 -7.95
CA TYR A 83 5.73 3.51 -8.48
C TYR A 83 6.10 4.92 -8.98
N GLU A 84 5.24 5.57 -9.75
CA GLU A 84 5.49 6.93 -10.26
C GLU A 84 5.61 7.95 -9.13
N SER A 85 4.81 7.83 -8.08
CA SER A 85 4.89 8.66 -6.88
C SER A 85 6.24 8.51 -6.18
N GLU A 86 6.70 7.27 -5.98
CA GLU A 86 7.97 6.96 -5.31
C GLU A 86 9.20 7.29 -6.18
N ALA A 87 9.08 7.14 -7.50
CA ALA A 87 10.16 7.35 -8.46
C ALA A 87 10.50 8.83 -8.70
N ARG A 88 9.64 9.77 -8.28
CA ARG A 88 9.83 11.22 -8.49
C ARG A 88 11.09 11.80 -7.85
N TYR A 89 11.65 11.12 -6.85
CA TYR A 89 12.66 11.73 -5.98
C TYR A 89 14.08 11.18 -6.14
N ASP A 90 14.31 10.10 -6.89
CA ASP A 90 15.67 9.54 -7.05
C ASP A 90 15.80 8.66 -8.31
N LEU A 91 16.50 9.14 -9.33
CA LEU A 91 16.70 8.41 -10.59
C LEU A 91 17.99 7.59 -10.62
N GLU A 92 18.81 7.68 -9.57
CA GLU A 92 20.10 7.02 -9.52
C GLU A 92 20.02 5.63 -8.90
N CYS A 93 20.94 4.75 -9.29
CA CYS A 93 21.16 3.51 -8.56
C CYS A 93 21.93 3.82 -7.28
N THR A 94 21.30 3.60 -6.13
CA THR A 94 21.91 3.85 -4.82
C THR A 94 22.08 2.56 -4.04
N ASP A 95 23.06 2.53 -3.12
CA ASP A 95 23.25 1.38 -2.22
C ASP A 95 22.00 1.10 -1.39
N VAL A 96 21.28 2.16 -0.98
CA VAL A 96 20.00 2.04 -0.25
C VAL A 96 18.97 1.29 -1.09
N LEU A 97 18.84 1.60 -2.38
CA LEU A 97 17.91 0.90 -3.27
C LEU A 97 18.31 -0.57 -3.46
N LEU A 98 19.60 -0.86 -3.59
CA LEU A 98 20.09 -2.24 -3.69
C LEU A 98 19.79 -3.05 -2.41
N ASP A 99 19.93 -2.42 -1.24
CA ASP A 99 19.63 -3.04 0.04
C ASP A 99 18.13 -3.32 0.20
N LEU A 100 17.28 -2.34 -0.15
CA LEU A 100 15.83 -2.50 -0.18
C LEU A 100 15.38 -3.58 -1.16
N TYR A 101 16.01 -3.65 -2.33
CA TYR A 101 15.77 -4.69 -3.32
C TYR A 101 16.11 -6.08 -2.74
N GLN A 102 17.26 -6.23 -2.09
CA GLN A 102 17.66 -7.50 -1.48
C GLN A 102 16.71 -7.92 -0.33
N GLN A 103 16.29 -6.98 0.51
CA GLN A 103 15.28 -7.21 1.55
C GLN A 103 13.92 -7.60 0.94
N THR A 104 13.57 -6.98 -0.19
CA THR A 104 12.32 -7.25 -0.89
C THR A 104 12.27 -8.66 -1.45
N LYS A 105 13.36 -9.09 -2.10
CA LYS A 105 13.49 -10.46 -2.61
C LYS A 105 13.53 -11.52 -1.52
N SER A 106 14.24 -11.24 -0.44
CA SER A 106 14.43 -12.22 0.64
C SER A 106 13.17 -12.47 1.45
N SER A 107 12.31 -11.46 1.64
CA SER A 107 11.12 -11.63 2.48
C SER A 107 9.95 -10.68 2.23
N ASN A 108 10.15 -9.42 1.87
CA ASN A 108 9.04 -8.46 1.87
C ASN A 108 8.00 -8.80 0.82
N ALA A 109 8.44 -9.22 -0.38
CA ALA A 109 7.53 -9.60 -1.47
C ALA A 109 6.60 -10.74 -1.05
N GLU A 110 7.15 -11.86 -0.55
CA GLU A 110 6.34 -13.00 -0.12
C GLU A 110 5.42 -12.67 1.07
N ARG A 111 5.91 -11.86 2.02
CA ARG A 111 5.08 -11.44 3.16
C ARG A 111 3.90 -10.58 2.72
N SER A 112 4.12 -9.62 1.80
CA SER A 112 3.04 -8.79 1.27
C SER A 112 2.03 -9.61 0.46
N LEU A 113 2.49 -10.53 -0.39
CA LEU A 113 1.61 -11.42 -1.16
C LEU A 113 0.79 -12.33 -0.24
N LYS A 114 1.40 -12.89 0.81
CA LYS A 114 0.69 -13.68 1.80
C LYS A 114 -0.38 -12.85 2.53
N SER A 115 -0.02 -11.65 2.98
CA SER A 115 -0.95 -10.75 3.67
C SER A 115 -2.15 -10.39 2.79
N LEU A 116 -1.89 -10.07 1.51
CA LEU A 116 -2.93 -9.78 0.52
C LEU A 116 -3.83 -11.00 0.29
N ASN A 117 -3.25 -12.18 0.09
CA ASN A 117 -4.01 -13.41 -0.11
C ASN A 117 -4.87 -13.75 1.11
N ASP A 118 -4.34 -13.57 2.33
CA ASP A 118 -5.10 -13.79 3.56
C ASP A 118 -6.28 -12.81 3.68
N ALA A 119 -6.10 -11.54 3.27
CA ALA A 119 -7.18 -10.55 3.27
C ALA A 119 -8.24 -10.85 2.21
N VAL A 120 -7.85 -11.23 0.99
CA VAL A 120 -8.77 -11.68 -0.05
C VAL A 120 -9.58 -12.89 0.43
N ASN A 121 -8.92 -13.89 1.03
CA ASN A 121 -9.61 -15.07 1.56
C ASN A 121 -10.57 -14.75 2.71
N ARG A 122 -10.31 -13.71 3.51
CA ARG A 122 -11.28 -13.22 4.50
C ARG A 122 -12.49 -12.61 3.81
N LYS A 123 -12.28 -11.70 2.85
CA LYS A 123 -13.35 -11.05 2.08
C LYS A 123 -14.26 -12.04 1.36
N LEU A 124 -13.71 -13.13 0.82
CA LEU A 124 -14.49 -14.17 0.14
C LEU A 124 -15.39 -15.00 1.07
N ARG A 125 -15.22 -14.89 2.39
CA ARG A 125 -16.03 -15.60 3.40
C ARG A 125 -17.10 -14.72 4.03
N GLU A 126 -17.11 -13.43 3.70
CA GLU A 126 -18.13 -12.45 4.09
C GLU A 126 -19.31 -12.50 3.14
#